data_AF-A0AAI9CJA4-F1
#
_entry.id   AF-A0AAI9CJA4-F1
#
_cell.length_a   1.000
_cell.length_b   1.000
_cell.length_c   1.000
_cell.angle_alpha   90.00
_cell.angle_beta   90.00
_cell.angle_gamma   90.00
#
_symmetry.space_group_name_H-M   'P 1'
#
loop_
_entity.id
_entity.type
_entity.pdbx_description
1 polymer ?
#
loop_
_entity_poly.entity_id
_entity_poly.type
_entity_poly.pdbx_seq_one_letter_code
_entity_poly.pdbx_strand_id
1 'polypeptide(L)'
;MSFDIVVLKLEDIGERDLSNVEAVQDIGCPQTVIASLELVFPGCVQGAFSDGERYSLESALNGDPVSSIHLTLGFGRAWSEAANAEFMALLSTLCQRLQSVAFAVSDNSRLAPPYPVTLD
;
A
#
# COMPACT_ATOMS: atom_id res chain seq x y z
N MET A 1 -8.33 10.28 -12.79
CA MET A 1 -8.24 8.80 -12.89
C MET A 1 -7.64 8.34 -11.58
N SER A 2 -8.12 7.23 -11.02
CA SER A 2 -7.62 6.68 -9.76
C SER A 2 -7.21 5.21 -9.93
N PHE A 3 -6.44 4.71 -8.99
CA PHE A 3 -5.95 3.35 -8.95
C PHE A 3 -6.04 2.80 -7.52
N ASP A 4 -6.75 1.69 -7.36
CA ASP A 4 -7.03 1.11 -6.06
C ASP A 4 -6.05 -0.02 -5.73
N ILE A 5 -5.56 0.02 -4.50
CA ILE A 5 -4.54 -0.86 -3.97
C ILE A 5 -5.05 -1.44 -2.66
N VAL A 6 -4.76 -2.72 -2.41
CA VAL A 6 -4.97 -3.34 -1.11
C VAL A 6 -3.63 -3.80 -0.54
N VAL A 7 -3.37 -3.48 0.73
CA VAL A 7 -2.23 -3.96 1.49
C VAL A 7 -2.71 -5.03 2.46
N LEU A 8 -2.08 -6.19 2.39
CA LEU A 8 -2.42 -7.38 3.16
C LEU A 8 -1.16 -7.99 3.79
N LYS A 9 -1.31 -8.58 4.96
CA LYS A 9 -0.28 -9.47 5.52
C LYS A 9 -0.67 -10.90 5.19
N LEU A 10 0.18 -11.60 4.43
CA LEU A 10 -0.09 -12.96 4.00
C LEU A 10 0.63 -13.98 4.89
N GLU A 11 0.08 -15.18 4.99
CA GLU A 11 0.82 -16.35 5.51
C GLU A 11 1.91 -16.77 4.52
N ASP A 12 1.57 -16.88 3.24
CA ASP A 12 2.53 -17.09 2.16
C ASP A 12 2.89 -15.76 1.48
N ILE A 13 4.07 -15.23 1.83
CA ILE A 13 4.63 -14.02 1.23
C ILE A 13 5.04 -14.21 -0.24
N GLY A 14 4.99 -15.42 -0.78
CA GLY A 14 5.32 -15.79 -2.15
C GLY A 14 4.20 -15.49 -3.15
N GLU A 15 2.96 -15.35 -2.69
CA GLU A 15 1.80 -15.13 -3.57
C GLU A 15 1.95 -13.84 -4.40
N ARG A 16 1.62 -13.92 -5.68
CA ARG A 16 1.78 -12.84 -6.66
C ARG A 16 0.46 -12.35 -7.24
N ASP A 17 -0.62 -13.10 -7.03
CA ASP A 17 -1.96 -12.79 -7.51
C ASP A 17 -2.95 -12.76 -6.34
N LEU A 18 -3.61 -11.63 -6.17
CA LEU A 18 -4.60 -11.42 -5.12
C LEU A 18 -5.74 -12.45 -5.15
N SER A 19 -6.11 -12.96 -6.33
CA SER A 19 -7.20 -13.93 -6.45
C SER A 19 -6.88 -15.31 -5.86
N ASN A 20 -5.60 -15.60 -5.63
CA ASN A 20 -5.13 -16.82 -4.98
C ASN A 20 -4.95 -16.67 -3.46
N VAL A 21 -5.18 -15.47 -2.91
CA VAL A 21 -5.04 -15.25 -1.47
C VAL A 21 -6.21 -15.90 -0.73
N GLU A 22 -5.93 -17.02 -0.06
CA GLU A 22 -6.94 -17.77 0.70
C GLU A 22 -7.11 -17.26 2.15
N ALA A 23 -6.03 -16.75 2.74
CA ALA A 23 -6.00 -16.31 4.13
C ALA A 23 -5.08 -15.09 4.33
N VAL A 24 -5.46 -14.22 5.27
CA VAL A 24 -4.71 -13.03 5.67
C VAL A 24 -4.49 -13.04 7.17
N GLN A 25 -3.35 -12.50 7.60
CA GLN A 25 -3.02 -12.27 9.00
C GLN A 25 -3.35 -10.82 9.39
N ASP A 26 -3.50 -10.58 10.68
CA ASP A 26 -3.58 -9.23 11.21
C ASP A 26 -2.26 -8.47 10.95
N ILE A 27 -2.37 -7.30 10.34
CA ILE A 27 -1.27 -6.36 10.12
C ILE A 27 -0.80 -5.82 11.48
N GLY A 28 -1.74 -5.44 12.34
CA GLY A 28 -1.45 -4.97 13.69
C GLY A 28 -2.56 -4.11 14.29
N CYS A 29 -2.34 -3.58 15.49
CA CYS A 29 -3.32 -2.67 16.11
C CYS A 29 -3.45 -1.35 15.32
N PRO A 30 -4.65 -0.73 15.28
CA PRO A 30 -4.89 0.48 14.50
C PRO A 30 -3.87 1.60 14.75
N GLN A 31 -3.47 1.84 16.00
CA GLN A 31 -2.55 2.93 16.33
C GLN A 31 -1.17 2.75 15.68
N THR A 32 -0.66 1.51 15.63
CA THR A 32 0.65 1.21 15.04
C THR A 32 0.61 1.29 13.52
N VAL A 33 -0.50 0.85 12.92
CA VAL A 33 -0.72 0.92 11.48
C VAL A 33 -0.85 2.38 11.02
N ILE A 34 -1.63 3.19 11.74
CA ILE A 34 -1.77 4.63 11.49
C ILE A 34 -0.41 5.31 11.61
N ALA A 35 0.37 5.04 12.67
CA ALA A 35 1.70 5.62 12.83
C ALA A 35 2.65 5.27 11.67
N SER A 36 2.53 4.08 11.09
CA SER A 36 3.33 3.67 9.92
C SER A 36 2.88 4.36 8.64
N LEU A 37 1.56 4.50 8.43
CA LEU A 37 1.00 5.25 7.31
C LEU A 37 1.39 6.73 7.36
N GLU A 38 1.20 7.38 8.50
CA GLU A 38 1.52 8.80 8.69
C GLU A 38 3.02 9.11 8.52
N LEU A 39 3.89 8.14 8.75
CA LEU A 39 5.32 8.30 8.52
C LEU A 39 5.69 8.25 7.04
N VAL A 40 4.97 7.47 6.23
CA VAL A 40 5.26 7.29 4.79
C VAL A 40 4.43 8.24 3.91
N PHE A 41 3.15 8.39 4.25
CA PHE A 41 2.16 9.22 3.55
C PHE A 41 1.40 10.10 4.57
N PRO A 42 2.01 11.20 5.04
CA PRO A 42 1.40 12.07 6.05
C PRO A 42 0.01 12.56 5.65
N GLY A 43 -0.97 12.39 6.52
CA GLY A 43 -2.37 12.83 6.35
C GLY A 43 -3.28 11.87 5.58
N CYS A 44 -2.78 10.75 5.05
CA CYS A 44 -3.58 9.83 4.24
C CYS A 44 -4.68 9.08 5.01
N VAL A 45 -4.64 9.05 6.35
CA VAL A 45 -5.69 8.40 7.17
C VAL A 45 -6.84 9.34 7.49
N GLN A 46 -6.57 10.65 7.61
CA GLN A 46 -7.56 11.67 8.00
C GLN A 46 -8.17 12.40 6.79
N GLY A 47 -7.60 12.17 5.61
CA GLY A 47 -7.99 12.78 4.34
C GLY A 47 -7.12 12.20 3.24
N ALA A 48 -6.42 13.06 2.52
CA ALA A 48 -5.48 12.65 1.48
C ALA A 48 -4.08 13.18 1.76
N PHE A 49 -3.08 12.32 1.59
CA PHE A 49 -1.72 12.78 1.29
C PHE A 49 -1.72 13.41 -0.10
N SER A 50 -1.04 14.53 -0.29
CA SER A 50 -0.90 15.20 -1.58
C SER A 50 0.56 15.49 -1.88
N ASP A 51 1.00 15.05 -3.05
CA ASP A 51 2.31 15.34 -3.61
C ASP A 51 2.18 16.40 -4.71
N GLY A 52 1.64 17.56 -4.31
CA GLY A 52 1.31 18.66 -5.19
C GLY A 52 0.38 18.21 -6.32
N GLU A 53 0.84 18.39 -7.56
CA GLU A 53 0.07 18.10 -8.77
C GLU A 53 0.38 16.72 -9.35
N ARG A 54 1.25 15.94 -8.69
CA ARG A 54 1.72 14.63 -9.18
C ARG A 54 0.70 13.55 -8.86
N TYR A 55 0.30 13.42 -7.59
CA TYR A 55 -0.73 12.50 -7.15
C TYR A 55 -1.27 12.84 -5.76
N SER A 56 -2.35 12.18 -5.38
CA SER A 56 -2.86 12.12 -4.00
C SER A 56 -3.09 10.68 -3.56
N LEU A 57 -3.06 10.42 -2.25
CA LEU A 57 -3.28 9.10 -1.69
C LEU A 57 -4.22 9.18 -0.49
N GLU A 58 -5.32 8.44 -0.55
CA GLU A 58 -6.25 8.25 0.57
C GLU A 58 -6.10 6.82 1.10
N SER A 59 -6.38 6.61 2.39
CA SER A 59 -6.32 5.30 3.02
C SER A 59 -7.55 5.00 3.87
N ALA A 60 -7.95 3.74 3.89
CA ALA A 60 -8.98 3.20 4.77
C ALA A 60 -8.47 1.92 5.44
N LEU A 61 -8.64 1.82 6.76
CA LEU A 61 -8.26 0.65 7.56
C LEU A 61 -9.49 -0.21 7.80
N ASN A 62 -9.34 -1.53 7.66
CA ASN A 62 -10.40 -2.49 7.97
C ASN A 62 -9.93 -3.48 9.05
N GLY A 63 -10.82 -3.79 9.99
CA GLY A 63 -10.56 -4.70 11.11
C GLY A 63 -10.09 -4.01 12.40
N ASP A 64 -10.25 -4.71 13.52
CA ASP A 64 -9.63 -4.39 14.81
C ASP A 64 -9.28 -5.71 15.54
N PRO A 65 -8.02 -6.22 15.43
CA PRO A 65 -6.85 -5.62 14.76
C PRO A 65 -7.02 -5.42 13.25
N VAL A 66 -6.22 -4.52 12.66
CA VAL A 66 -6.29 -4.19 11.24
C VAL A 66 -5.86 -5.41 10.42
N SER A 67 -6.73 -5.88 9.53
CA SER A 67 -6.49 -7.02 8.63
C SER A 67 -6.22 -6.60 7.19
N SER A 68 -6.69 -5.42 6.77
CA SER A 68 -6.36 -4.84 5.47
C SER A 68 -6.28 -3.31 5.50
N ILE A 69 -5.51 -2.76 4.56
CA ILE A 69 -5.46 -1.33 4.27
C ILE A 69 -5.82 -1.14 2.81
N HIS A 70 -6.83 -0.32 2.54
CA HIS A 70 -7.20 0.06 1.18
C HIS A 70 -6.60 1.43 0.90
N LEU A 71 -5.90 1.55 -0.21
CA LEU A 71 -5.31 2.81 -0.66
C LEU A 71 -5.92 3.19 -2.02
N THR A 72 -6.28 4.46 -2.17
CA THR A 72 -6.74 5.00 -3.46
C THR A 72 -5.76 6.06 -3.92
N LEU A 73 -5.01 5.74 -4.98
CA LEU A 73 -4.06 6.64 -5.63
C LEU A 73 -4.80 7.47 -6.68
N GLY A 74 -4.90 8.78 -6.47
CA GLY A 74 -5.43 9.73 -7.44
C GLY A 74 -4.32 10.28 -8.33
N PHE A 75 -4.38 10.05 -9.64
CA PHE A 75 -3.39 10.61 -10.57
C PHE A 75 -3.63 12.11 -10.79
N GLY A 76 -2.60 12.91 -10.52
CA GLY A 76 -2.60 14.34 -10.76
C GLY A 76 -2.20 14.69 -12.20
N ARG A 77 -2.32 15.97 -12.54
CA ARG A 77 -2.02 16.47 -13.89
C ARG A 77 -0.53 16.38 -14.26
N ALA A 78 0.35 16.31 -13.27
CA ALA A 78 1.79 16.16 -13.43
C ALA A 78 2.26 14.71 -13.17
N TRP A 79 1.37 13.73 -13.26
CA TRP A 79 1.73 12.32 -13.19
C TRP A 79 2.76 11.96 -14.26
N SER A 80 3.77 11.18 -13.89
CA SER A 80 4.90 10.79 -14.74
C SER A 80 5.49 9.46 -14.27
N GLU A 81 6.35 8.86 -15.09
CA GLU A 81 7.09 7.66 -14.71
C GLU A 81 7.98 7.88 -13.47
N ALA A 82 8.55 9.07 -13.31
CA ALA A 82 9.33 9.43 -12.13
C ALA A 82 8.46 9.48 -10.87
N ALA A 83 7.27 10.12 -10.96
CA ALA A 83 6.31 10.13 -9.85
C ALA A 83 5.84 8.72 -9.49
N ASN A 84 5.62 7.86 -10.49
CA ASN A 84 5.30 6.46 -10.29
C ASN A 84 6.41 5.71 -9.54
N ALA A 85 7.67 5.86 -9.96
CA ALA A 85 8.81 5.21 -9.32
C ALA A 85 8.98 5.66 -7.86
N GLU A 86 8.80 6.95 -7.56
CA GLU A 86 8.82 7.48 -6.19
C GLU A 86 7.67 6.91 -5.35
N PHE A 87 6.44 6.91 -5.89
CA PHE A 87 5.29 6.31 -5.21
C PHE A 87 5.51 4.83 -4.89
N MET A 88 6.01 4.05 -5.85
CA MET A 88 6.29 2.62 -5.65
C MET A 88 7.38 2.37 -4.59
N ALA A 89 8.38 3.26 -4.49
CA ALA A 89 9.39 3.20 -3.44
C ALA A 89 8.81 3.49 -2.04
N LEU A 90 7.91 4.46 -1.93
CA LEU A 90 7.18 4.76 -0.70
C LEU A 90 6.24 3.60 -0.31
N LEU A 91 5.47 3.07 -1.28
CA LEU A 91 4.60 1.91 -1.06
C LEU A 91 5.40 0.70 -0.58
N SER A 92 6.58 0.44 -1.17
CA SER A 92 7.48 -0.62 -0.72
C SER A 92 7.99 -0.39 0.70
N THR A 93 8.29 0.86 1.05
CA THR A 93 8.71 1.23 2.41
C THR A 93 7.59 0.97 3.42
N LEU A 94 6.35 1.34 3.09
CA LEU A 94 5.18 1.04 3.91
C LEU A 94 5.00 -0.48 4.11
N CYS A 95 5.02 -1.24 3.01
CA CYS A 95 4.92 -2.70 3.02
C CYS A 95 5.98 -3.36 3.92
N GLN A 96 7.24 -2.92 3.84
CA GLN A 96 8.32 -3.43 4.69
C GLN A 96 8.07 -3.16 6.18
N ARG A 97 7.65 -1.94 6.54
CA ARG A 97 7.36 -1.57 7.93
C ARG A 97 6.22 -2.38 8.52
N LEU A 98 5.21 -2.68 7.70
CA LEU A 98 4.03 -3.45 8.08
C LEU A 98 4.19 -4.96 7.89
N GLN A 99 5.35 -5.41 7.38
CA GLN A 99 5.58 -6.80 6.98
C GLN A 99 4.45 -7.35 6.08
N SER A 100 3.99 -6.51 5.16
CA SER A 100 2.80 -6.72 4.33
C SER A 100 3.13 -6.55 2.84
N VAL A 101 2.23 -6.97 1.96
CA VAL A 101 2.33 -6.84 0.51
C VAL A 101 1.22 -5.99 -0.04
N ALA A 102 1.47 -5.30 -1.14
CA ALA A 102 0.46 -4.52 -1.84
C ALA A 102 0.05 -5.19 -3.15
N PHE A 103 -1.24 -5.18 -3.45
CA PHE A 103 -1.83 -5.68 -4.69
C PHE A 103 -2.66 -4.58 -5.37
N ALA A 104 -2.62 -4.58 -6.69
CA ALA A 104 -3.55 -3.83 -7.52
C ALA A 104 -4.92 -4.52 -7.50
N VAL A 105 -5.98 -3.77 -7.21
CA VAL A 105 -7.34 -4.33 -7.22
C VAL A 105 -7.86 -4.53 -8.65
N SER A 106 -7.34 -3.77 -9.62
CA SER A 106 -7.81 -3.80 -11.01
C SER A 106 -7.45 -5.09 -11.76
N ASP A 107 -6.30 -5.68 -11.46
CA ASP A 107 -5.76 -6.84 -12.18
C ASP A 107 -5.17 -7.91 -11.26
N ASN A 108 -5.38 -7.78 -9.94
CA ASN A 108 -4.88 -8.66 -8.90
C ASN A 108 -3.35 -8.76 -8.79
N SER A 109 -2.59 -7.98 -9.56
CA SER A 109 -1.14 -8.09 -9.59
C SER A 109 -0.49 -7.57 -8.31
N ARG A 110 0.57 -8.24 -7.87
CA ARG A 110 1.39 -7.75 -6.76
C ARG A 110 2.25 -6.57 -7.18
N LEU A 111 2.16 -5.50 -6.40
CA LEU A 111 2.84 -4.22 -6.64
C LEU A 111 4.16 -4.10 -5.86
N ALA A 112 4.16 -4.49 -4.59
CA ALA A 112 5.30 -4.31 -3.69
C ALA A 112 5.57 -5.54 -2.82
N PRO A 113 6.84 -5.98 -2.68
CA PRO A 113 7.24 -7.04 -1.76
C PRO A 113 7.40 -6.53 -0.31
N PRO A 114 7.35 -7.42 0.70
CA PRO A 114 7.59 -7.05 2.10
C PRO A 114 9.08 -6.99 2.45
N TYR A 115 9.97 -7.40 1.54
CA TYR A 115 11.43 -7.40 1.71
C TYR A 115 12.10 -6.72 0.51
N PRO A 116 13.29 -6.11 0.68
CA PRO A 116 14.07 -5.66 -0.46
C PRO A 116 14.33 -6.86 -1.38
N VAL A 117 14.10 -6.69 -2.68
CA VAL A 117 14.48 -7.68 -3.68
C VAL A 117 16.01 -7.75 -3.66
N THR A 118 16.58 -8.75 -2.99
CA THR A 118 17.96 -9.17 -3.30
C THR A 118 17.95 -9.66 -4.73
N LEU A 119 18.51 -8.84 -5.63
CA LEU A 119 18.90 -9.29 -6.95
C LEU A 119 20.04 -10.29 -6.73
N ASP A 120 19.73 -11.58 -6.80
CA ASP A 120 20.74 -12.63 -7.02
C ASP A 120 21.19 -12.61 -8.49
#